data_AF-A0AA89ALU0-F1
#
_entry.id   AF-A0AA89ALU0-F1
#
_cell.length_a   1.000
_cell.length_b   1.000
_cell.length_c   1.000
_cell.angle_alpha   90.00
_cell.angle_beta   90.00
_cell.angle_gamma   90.00
#
_symmetry.space_group_name_H-M   'P 1'
#
loop_
_entity.id
_entity.type
_entity.pdbx_description
1 polymer ?
#
loop_
_entity_poly.entity_id
_entity_poly.type
_entity_poly.pdbx_seq_one_letter_code
_entity_poly.pdbx_strand_id
1 'polypeptide(L)'
;MMTMADFSDQLFGFQDNVFDNSDGRLEFIGNNFDTLWPGDGKPGLWMNSISRMGAIYILIVREEEVLIQERKKNGNDGMLRERYEDIELVIPPVFDKCTRVLDAREQIVARDLYWEAVCQVSKRGLKGNEEMLKTCIEKNPFVGEPHVVLSQIYLSKGRFGEAEKEAEKGLRLMLEWGNPWDKRTSWEGWIAWTRVLLIKAKERSWPRNSWGFLSLGLVK
;
A
#
# COMPACT_ATOMS: atom_id res chain seq x y z
N MET A 1 -14.30 -6.22 15.42
CA MET A 1 -14.21 -6.34 13.96
C MET A 1 -12.87 -5.73 13.57
N MET A 2 -11.91 -6.54 13.14
CA MET A 2 -10.60 -6.04 12.70
C MET A 2 -10.74 -5.63 11.22
N THR A 3 -10.49 -4.37 10.92
CA THR A 3 -10.72 -3.75 9.60
C THR A 3 -9.55 -4.04 8.65
N MET A 4 -9.74 -3.85 7.34
CA MET A 4 -8.63 -3.91 6.37
C MET A 4 -7.48 -2.97 6.75
N ALA A 5 -7.80 -1.82 7.36
CA ALA A 5 -6.83 -0.85 7.86
C ALA A 5 -5.97 -1.42 9.00
N ASP A 6 -6.58 -2.10 9.98
CA ASP A 6 -5.86 -2.71 11.11
C ASP A 6 -4.83 -3.74 10.62
N PHE A 7 -5.21 -4.59 9.66
CA PHE A 7 -4.29 -5.57 9.07
C PHE A 7 -3.13 -4.89 8.34
N SER A 8 -3.42 -3.88 7.51
CA SER A 8 -2.38 -3.15 6.79
C SER A 8 -1.43 -2.39 7.73
N ASP A 9 -1.93 -1.87 8.85
CA ASP A 9 -1.13 -1.12 9.80
C ASP A 9 -0.24 -2.03 10.65
N GLN A 10 -0.79 -3.14 11.14
CA GLN A 10 -0.10 -4.02 12.09
C GLN A 10 0.86 -5.01 11.43
N LEU A 11 0.56 -5.49 10.22
CA LEU A 11 1.31 -6.58 9.61
C LEU A 11 2.48 -6.10 8.76
N PHE A 12 3.65 -6.65 9.05
CA PHE A 12 4.87 -6.51 8.28
C PHE A 12 5.69 -7.79 8.34
N GLY A 13 6.92 -7.78 7.82
CA GLY A 13 7.73 -8.99 7.63
C GLY A 13 8.02 -9.79 8.90
N PHE A 14 7.89 -9.17 10.09
CA PHE A 14 7.96 -9.88 11.36
C PHE A 14 6.88 -10.96 11.47
N GLN A 15 5.61 -10.60 11.22
CA GLN A 15 4.50 -11.54 11.30
C GLN A 15 4.56 -12.61 10.22
N ASP A 16 5.18 -12.31 9.07
CA ASP A 16 5.40 -13.34 8.04
C ASP A 16 6.26 -14.49 8.60
N ASN A 17 7.27 -14.18 9.42
CA ASN A 17 8.14 -15.19 10.03
C ASN A 17 7.47 -15.91 11.21
N VAL A 18 6.72 -15.17 12.05
CA VAL A 18 6.02 -15.75 13.20
C VAL A 18 5.02 -16.83 12.75
N PHE A 19 4.34 -16.59 11.62
CA PHE A 19 3.22 -17.40 11.14
C PHE A 19 3.53 -18.26 9.91
N ASP A 20 4.80 -18.42 9.54
CA ASP A 20 5.24 -19.17 8.34
C ASP A 20 4.54 -18.72 7.04
N ASN A 21 4.30 -17.42 6.88
CA ASN A 21 3.61 -16.81 5.74
C ASN A 21 4.48 -16.69 4.47
N SER A 22 5.35 -17.67 4.21
CA SER A 22 6.28 -17.62 3.07
C SER A 22 5.58 -17.71 1.71
N ASP A 23 4.35 -18.23 1.67
CA ASP A 23 3.51 -18.33 0.47
C ASP A 23 2.61 -17.10 0.25
N GLY A 24 2.61 -16.17 1.21
CA GLY A 24 1.86 -14.92 1.20
C GLY A 24 0.34 -15.07 1.35
N ARG A 25 -0.18 -16.23 1.76
CA ARG A 25 -1.62 -16.43 1.94
C ARG A 25 -2.15 -16.01 3.30
N LEU A 26 -1.25 -15.78 4.25
CA LEU A 26 -1.52 -15.36 5.62
C LEU A 26 -2.51 -16.32 6.31
N GLU A 27 -2.19 -17.62 6.27
CA GLU A 27 -3.03 -18.69 6.82
C GLU A 27 -2.79 -18.96 8.31
N PHE A 28 -1.85 -18.23 8.94
CA PHE A 28 -1.51 -18.35 10.36
C PHE A 28 -1.12 -19.78 10.80
N ILE A 29 -0.39 -20.49 9.94
CA ILE A 29 -0.01 -21.89 10.16
C ILE A 29 1.21 -22.06 11.08
N GLY A 30 2.11 -21.08 11.09
CA GLY A 30 3.33 -21.11 11.89
C GLY A 30 3.11 -20.68 13.34
N ASN A 31 4.06 -21.03 14.20
CA ASN A 31 4.06 -20.68 15.63
C ASN A 31 5.48 -20.38 16.14
N ASN A 32 6.25 -19.61 15.37
CA ASN A 32 7.65 -19.30 15.65
C ASN A 32 7.76 -18.17 16.67
N PHE A 33 7.39 -18.46 17.92
CA PHE A 33 7.33 -17.49 19.03
C PHE A 33 8.70 -16.94 19.46
N ASP A 34 9.80 -17.55 19.00
CA ASP A 34 11.18 -17.14 19.21
C ASP A 34 11.69 -16.15 18.13
N THR A 35 10.84 -15.77 17.17
CA THR A 35 11.16 -14.73 16.17
C THR A 35 11.45 -13.39 16.86
N LEU A 36 12.54 -12.74 16.47
CA LEU A 36 12.96 -11.47 17.07
C LEU A 36 12.16 -10.28 16.53
N TRP A 37 11.48 -9.55 17.42
CA TRP A 37 10.85 -8.26 17.11
C TRP A 37 11.92 -7.13 17.05
N PRO A 38 11.83 -6.15 16.12
CA PRO A 38 10.84 -6.00 15.06
C PRO A 38 11.24 -6.70 13.76
N GLY A 39 12.32 -7.48 13.74
CA GLY A 39 12.91 -7.95 12.48
C GLY A 39 13.56 -6.81 11.69
N ASP A 40 13.49 -6.87 10.35
CA ASP A 40 14.12 -5.90 9.44
C ASP A 40 13.19 -4.76 8.99
N GLY A 41 11.92 -4.78 9.42
CA GLY A 41 10.91 -3.81 9.00
C GLY A 41 10.46 -3.97 7.55
N LYS A 42 10.76 -5.10 6.90
CA LYS A 42 10.33 -5.40 5.52
C LYS A 42 8.80 -5.37 5.40
N PRO A 43 8.22 -4.91 4.28
CA PRO A 43 6.78 -4.99 4.08
C PRO A 43 6.25 -6.44 4.19
N GLY A 44 5.08 -6.62 4.79
CA GLY A 44 4.47 -7.93 5.00
C GLY A 44 3.70 -8.46 3.79
N LEU A 45 3.45 -9.77 3.76
CA LEU A 45 2.67 -10.46 2.72
C LEU A 45 1.19 -10.60 3.10
N TRP A 46 0.50 -9.48 3.21
CA TRP A 46 -0.91 -9.44 3.58
C TRP A 46 -1.84 -8.99 2.44
N MET A 47 -1.28 -8.42 1.37
CA MET A 47 -2.03 -7.75 0.30
C MET A 47 -2.99 -8.70 -0.45
N ASN A 48 -2.59 -9.95 -0.69
CA ASN A 48 -3.49 -10.98 -1.23
C ASN A 48 -4.72 -11.17 -0.32
N SER A 49 -4.50 -11.44 0.95
CA SER A 49 -5.56 -11.76 1.91
C SER A 49 -6.49 -10.57 2.12
N ILE A 50 -5.96 -9.35 2.25
CA ILE A 50 -6.80 -8.15 2.37
C ILE A 50 -7.58 -7.88 1.08
N SER A 51 -7.00 -8.12 -0.12
CA SER A 51 -7.76 -7.95 -1.37
C SER A 51 -8.94 -8.93 -1.48
N ARG A 52 -8.80 -10.15 -0.96
CA ARG A 52 -9.90 -11.12 -0.84
C ARG A 52 -10.95 -10.67 0.16
N MET A 53 -10.54 -10.06 1.28
CA MET A 53 -11.48 -9.43 2.23
C MET A 53 -12.28 -8.31 1.56
N GLY A 54 -11.63 -7.48 0.74
CA GLY A 54 -12.32 -6.47 -0.07
C GLY A 54 -13.36 -7.08 -1.01
N ALA A 55 -13.01 -8.16 -1.72
CA ALA A 55 -13.96 -8.84 -2.60
C ALA A 55 -15.17 -9.41 -1.85
N ILE A 56 -14.95 -10.00 -0.65
CA ILE A 56 -16.03 -10.47 0.22
C ILE A 56 -16.89 -9.29 0.70
N TYR A 57 -16.27 -8.17 1.07
CA TYR A 57 -16.99 -6.97 1.47
C TYR A 57 -17.94 -6.47 0.37
N ILE A 58 -17.51 -6.49 -0.90
CA ILE A 58 -18.37 -6.15 -2.03
C ILE A 58 -19.59 -7.07 -2.15
N LEU A 59 -19.46 -8.36 -1.84
CA LEU A 59 -20.59 -9.28 -1.84
C LEU A 59 -21.58 -8.93 -0.72
N ILE A 60 -21.08 -8.60 0.48
CA ILE A 60 -21.89 -8.16 1.62
C ILE A 60 -22.66 -6.88 1.28
N VAL A 61 -21.99 -5.88 0.70
CA VAL A 61 -22.66 -4.62 0.28
C VAL A 61 -23.80 -4.90 -0.69
N ARG A 62 -23.57 -5.74 -1.71
CA ARG A 62 -24.60 -6.09 -2.70
C ARG A 62 -25.76 -6.88 -2.11
N GLU A 63 -25.48 -7.80 -1.20
CA GLU A 63 -26.51 -8.60 -0.53
C GLU A 63 -27.42 -7.71 0.33
N GLU A 64 -26.82 -6.79 1.11
CA GLU A 64 -27.59 -5.81 1.90
C GLU A 64 -28.44 -4.89 1.02
N GLU A 65 -27.91 -4.42 -0.12
CA GLU A 65 -28.70 -3.66 -1.09
C GLU A 65 -29.92 -4.44 -1.58
N VAL A 66 -29.77 -5.72 -1.93
CA VAL A 66 -30.87 -6.59 -2.36
C VAL A 66 -31.90 -6.77 -1.24
N LEU A 67 -31.46 -7.08 -0.03
CA LEU A 67 -32.34 -7.27 1.13
C LEU A 67 -33.14 -6.00 1.46
N ILE A 68 -32.53 -4.82 1.38
CA ILE A 68 -33.20 -3.54 1.58
C ILE A 68 -34.29 -3.34 0.51
N GLN A 69 -33.99 -3.65 -0.76
CA GLN A 69 -34.96 -3.52 -1.85
C GLN A 69 -36.13 -4.50 -1.72
N GLU A 70 -35.87 -5.75 -1.34
CA GLU A 70 -36.91 -6.77 -1.13
C GLU A 70 -37.85 -6.40 0.03
N ARG A 71 -37.30 -5.89 1.14
CA ARG A 71 -38.11 -5.45 2.28
C ARG A 71 -38.98 -4.25 1.95
N LYS A 72 -38.45 -3.28 1.18
CA LYS A 72 -39.23 -2.14 0.66
C LYS A 72 -40.40 -2.60 -0.20
N LYS A 73 -40.22 -3.64 -1.02
CA LYS A 73 -41.31 -4.22 -1.83
C LYS A 73 -42.38 -4.93 -1.00
N ASN A 74 -41.98 -5.59 0.08
CA ASN A 74 -42.87 -6.40 0.93
C ASN A 74 -43.64 -5.58 1.99
N GLY A 75 -43.46 -4.25 2.04
CA GLY A 75 -44.20 -3.37 2.97
C GLY A 75 -43.90 -3.61 4.45
N ASN A 76 -42.79 -4.30 4.76
CA ASN A 76 -42.48 -4.78 6.11
C ASN A 76 -41.60 -3.79 6.89
N ASP A 77 -42.01 -2.53 6.89
CA ASP A 77 -41.30 -1.37 7.50
C ASP A 77 -41.27 -1.46 9.04
N GLY A 78 -42.16 -2.24 9.66
CA GLY A 78 -42.24 -2.37 11.13
C GLY A 78 -41.11 -3.18 11.78
N MET A 79 -40.39 -4.01 11.01
CA MET A 79 -39.30 -4.87 11.50
C MET A 79 -37.91 -4.20 11.42
N LEU A 80 -37.89 -2.87 11.19
CA LEU A 80 -36.70 -2.04 10.94
C LEU A 80 -35.72 -1.86 12.13
N ARG A 81 -36.10 -2.19 13.37
CA ARG A 81 -35.39 -1.68 14.56
C ARG A 81 -34.45 -2.64 15.28
N GLU A 82 -34.35 -3.91 14.88
CA GLU A 82 -33.62 -4.92 15.66
C GLU A 82 -32.28 -5.37 15.07
N ARG A 83 -31.94 -4.98 13.83
CA ARG A 83 -30.62 -5.28 13.23
C ARG A 83 -29.83 -3.99 13.03
N TYR A 84 -28.50 -4.12 13.07
CA TYR A 84 -27.45 -3.09 12.95
C TYR A 84 -27.50 -2.26 11.64
N GLU A 85 -28.68 -1.77 11.22
CA GLU A 85 -28.95 -1.04 9.97
C GLU A 85 -28.50 0.43 10.02
N ASP A 86 -28.05 0.93 11.17
CA ASP A 86 -27.45 2.26 11.30
C ASP A 86 -26.00 2.34 10.77
N ILE A 87 -25.39 1.20 10.41
CA ILE A 87 -24.03 1.16 9.89
C ILE A 87 -24.05 1.34 8.38
N GLU A 88 -23.67 2.53 7.92
CA GLU A 88 -23.44 2.79 6.50
C GLU A 88 -22.27 1.95 5.98
N LEU A 89 -22.53 1.12 4.96
CA LEU A 89 -21.51 0.33 4.28
C LEU A 89 -20.80 1.17 3.21
N VAL A 90 -19.61 1.68 3.54
CA VAL A 90 -18.77 2.46 2.62
C VAL A 90 -17.70 1.58 1.97
N ILE A 91 -17.67 1.56 0.64
CA ILE A 91 -16.64 0.83 -0.13
C ILE A 91 -15.29 1.56 -0.03
N PRO A 92 -14.25 0.92 0.54
CA PRO A 92 -12.90 1.49 0.59
C PRO A 92 -12.33 1.74 -0.81
N PRO A 93 -11.51 2.79 -1.01
CA PRO A 93 -10.95 3.11 -2.34
C PRO A 93 -9.87 2.13 -2.82
N VAL A 94 -9.32 1.30 -1.92
CA VAL A 94 -8.22 0.37 -2.20
C VAL A 94 -8.65 -0.76 -3.17
N PHE A 95 -7.69 -1.36 -3.86
CA PHE A 95 -7.91 -2.48 -4.79
C PHE A 95 -8.98 -2.22 -5.88
N ASP A 96 -8.95 -1.01 -6.46
CA ASP A 96 -9.97 -0.51 -7.38
C ASP A 96 -11.39 -0.68 -6.80
N LYS A 97 -11.63 -0.05 -5.65
CA LYS A 97 -12.90 -0.17 -4.90
C LYS A 97 -13.23 -1.61 -4.54
N CYS A 98 -12.23 -2.34 -4.04
CA CYS A 98 -12.35 -3.72 -3.59
C CYS A 98 -12.77 -4.72 -4.69
N THR A 99 -12.58 -4.38 -5.97
CA THR A 99 -12.94 -5.26 -7.10
C THR A 99 -11.79 -6.13 -7.59
N ARG A 100 -10.55 -5.81 -7.20
CA ARG A 100 -9.35 -6.53 -7.60
C ARG A 100 -8.89 -7.45 -6.49
N VAL A 101 -8.65 -8.71 -6.85
CA VAL A 101 -7.96 -9.70 -6.00
C VAL A 101 -6.55 -9.87 -6.52
N LEU A 102 -5.57 -9.72 -5.64
CA LEU A 102 -4.15 -9.82 -5.99
C LEU A 102 -3.70 -11.27 -5.94
N ASP A 103 -2.75 -11.64 -6.78
CA ASP A 103 -2.13 -12.97 -6.72
C ASP A 103 -1.07 -13.05 -5.61
N ALA A 104 -1.06 -14.17 -4.89
CA ALA A 104 -0.16 -14.36 -3.75
C ALA A 104 1.32 -14.42 -4.17
N ARG A 105 1.63 -14.95 -5.36
CA ARG A 105 3.00 -15.00 -5.88
C ARG A 105 3.43 -13.64 -6.42
N GLU A 106 2.54 -12.92 -7.09
CA GLU A 106 2.85 -11.58 -7.60
C GLU A 106 3.16 -10.59 -6.48
N GLN A 107 2.44 -10.61 -5.35
CA GLN A 107 2.80 -9.76 -4.21
C GLN A 107 4.19 -10.08 -3.62
N ILE A 108 4.60 -11.36 -3.60
CA ILE A 108 5.92 -11.77 -3.11
C ILE A 108 6.99 -11.19 -4.00
N VAL A 109 6.83 -11.37 -5.31
CA VAL A 109 7.74 -10.80 -6.32
C VAL A 109 7.82 -9.29 -6.19
N ALA A 110 6.68 -8.59 -6.06
CA ALA A 110 6.65 -7.14 -5.88
C ALA A 110 7.40 -6.70 -4.61
N ARG A 111 7.09 -7.32 -3.46
CA ARG A 111 7.75 -7.06 -2.17
C ARG A 111 9.26 -7.24 -2.26
N ASP A 112 9.71 -8.33 -2.86
CA ASP A 112 11.12 -8.68 -2.91
C ASP A 112 11.90 -7.77 -3.87
N LEU A 113 11.30 -7.42 -5.01
CA LEU A 113 11.86 -6.42 -5.94
C LEU A 113 11.98 -5.04 -5.28
N TYR A 114 10.93 -4.58 -4.60
CA TYR A 114 10.97 -3.34 -3.84
C TYR A 114 12.08 -3.38 -2.79
N TRP A 115 12.10 -4.43 -1.98
CA TRP A 115 13.05 -4.59 -0.88
C TRP A 115 14.50 -4.57 -1.36
N GLU A 116 14.79 -5.32 -2.42
CA GLU A 116 16.13 -5.32 -3.00
C GLU A 116 16.50 -3.95 -3.59
N ALA A 117 15.56 -3.26 -4.26
CA ALA A 117 15.80 -1.94 -4.83
C ALA A 117 16.16 -0.89 -3.76
N VAL A 118 15.49 -0.90 -2.60
CA VAL A 118 15.71 0.07 -1.52
C VAL A 118 16.84 -0.30 -0.56
N CYS A 119 17.12 -1.59 -0.36
CA CYS A 119 18.16 -2.06 0.57
C CYS A 119 19.52 -2.30 -0.09
N GLN A 120 19.57 -2.55 -1.41
CA GLN A 120 20.81 -2.92 -2.11
C GLN A 120 21.22 -1.92 -3.19
N VAL A 121 20.93 -0.63 -2.97
CA VAL A 121 21.19 0.47 -3.92
C VAL A 121 22.63 0.50 -4.44
N SER A 122 23.60 0.19 -3.57
CA SER A 122 25.03 0.22 -3.91
C SER A 122 25.48 -0.86 -4.89
N LYS A 123 24.72 -1.96 -5.05
CA LYS A 123 25.13 -3.10 -5.88
C LYS A 123 24.73 -2.99 -7.35
N ARG A 124 23.56 -2.40 -7.65
CA ARG A 124 22.99 -2.36 -9.02
C ARG A 124 22.93 -0.96 -9.63
N GLY A 125 23.14 0.07 -8.81
CA GLY A 125 23.05 1.47 -9.24
C GLY A 125 21.65 1.90 -9.65
N LEU A 126 21.50 3.18 -10.01
CA LEU A 126 20.20 3.81 -10.28
C LEU A 126 19.44 3.24 -11.48
N LYS A 127 20.12 2.60 -12.45
CA LYS A 127 19.45 2.00 -13.61
C LYS A 127 18.81 0.65 -13.27
N GLY A 128 19.54 -0.21 -12.55
CA GLY A 128 18.99 -1.49 -12.10
C GLY A 128 17.80 -1.30 -11.17
N ASN A 129 17.89 -0.32 -10.25
CA ASN A 129 16.81 -0.01 -9.33
C ASN A 129 15.55 0.53 -10.03
N GLU A 130 15.71 1.31 -11.12
CA GLU A 130 14.57 1.81 -11.89
C GLU A 130 13.73 0.65 -12.45
N GLU A 131 14.36 -0.32 -13.11
CA GLU A 131 13.64 -1.45 -13.72
C GLU A 131 12.99 -2.35 -12.67
N MET A 132 13.66 -2.58 -11.54
CA MET A 132 13.07 -3.36 -10.44
C MET A 132 11.82 -2.69 -9.86
N LEU A 133 11.84 -1.37 -9.69
CA LEU A 133 10.68 -0.63 -9.19
C LEU A 133 9.53 -0.62 -10.20
N LYS A 134 9.81 -0.52 -11.51
CA LYS A 134 8.77 -0.68 -12.54
C LYS A 134 8.12 -2.06 -12.47
N THR A 135 8.92 -3.12 -12.44
CA THR A 135 8.37 -4.49 -12.32
C THR A 135 7.65 -4.71 -10.99
N CYS A 136 8.12 -4.10 -9.89
CA CYS A 136 7.39 -4.10 -8.62
C CYS A 136 6.00 -3.50 -8.78
N ILE A 137 5.89 -2.32 -9.40
CA ILE A 137 4.63 -1.61 -9.63
C ILE A 137 3.71 -2.42 -10.54
N GLU A 138 4.25 -3.06 -11.58
CA GLU A 138 3.47 -3.94 -12.46
C GLU A 138 2.86 -5.12 -11.70
N LYS A 139 3.61 -5.70 -10.75
CA LYS A 139 3.19 -6.86 -9.95
C LYS A 139 2.27 -6.49 -8.79
N ASN A 140 2.41 -5.28 -8.25
CA ASN A 140 1.53 -4.75 -7.22
C ASN A 140 1.30 -3.24 -7.44
N PRO A 141 0.24 -2.85 -8.20
CA PRO A 141 -0.02 -1.46 -8.53
C PRO A 141 -0.77 -0.69 -7.43
N PHE A 142 -0.95 -1.30 -6.25
CA PHE A 142 -1.77 -0.77 -5.16
C PHE A 142 -0.95 -0.27 -3.96
N VAL A 143 0.37 -0.24 -4.06
CA VAL A 143 1.28 0.27 -3.00
C VAL A 143 1.95 1.56 -3.47
N GLY A 144 2.05 2.56 -2.59
CA GLY A 144 2.51 3.89 -2.98
C GLY A 144 4.03 4.06 -2.99
N GLU A 145 4.72 3.40 -2.08
CA GLU A 145 6.16 3.56 -1.81
C GLU A 145 7.04 3.27 -3.03
N PRO A 146 6.79 2.21 -3.85
CA PRO A 146 7.56 2.00 -5.07
C PRO A 146 7.46 3.18 -6.05
N HIS A 147 6.28 3.79 -6.18
CA HIS A 147 6.09 4.98 -7.02
C HIS A 147 6.86 6.19 -6.48
N VAL A 148 6.87 6.38 -5.15
CA VAL A 148 7.62 7.48 -4.50
C VAL A 148 9.12 7.34 -4.78
N VAL A 149 9.68 6.15 -4.56
CA VAL A 149 11.12 5.91 -4.80
C VAL A 149 11.45 6.03 -6.29
N LEU A 150 10.58 5.54 -7.18
CA LEU A 150 10.76 5.68 -8.62
C LEU A 150 10.74 7.16 -9.07
N SER A 151 9.86 7.98 -8.47
CA SER A 151 9.82 9.43 -8.70
C SER A 151 11.16 10.10 -8.38
N GLN A 152 11.78 9.74 -7.26
CA GLN A 152 13.09 10.27 -6.88
C GLN A 152 14.19 9.87 -7.89
N ILE A 153 14.15 8.64 -8.42
CA ILE A 153 15.07 8.21 -9.47
C ILE A 153 14.87 9.07 -10.73
N TYR A 154 13.63 9.32 -11.13
CA TYR A 154 13.33 10.18 -12.28
C TYR A 154 13.78 11.62 -12.08
N LEU A 155 13.61 12.20 -10.88
CA LEU A 155 14.14 13.53 -10.55
C LEU A 155 15.66 13.59 -10.68
N SER A 156 16.33 12.57 -10.15
CA SER A 156 17.79 12.45 -10.24
C SER A 156 18.29 12.34 -11.68
N LYS A 157 17.45 11.85 -12.61
CA LYS A 157 17.74 11.77 -14.06
C LYS A 157 17.23 12.98 -14.86
N GLY A 158 16.62 13.98 -14.21
CA GLY A 158 16.02 15.13 -14.89
C GLY A 158 14.73 14.81 -15.66
N ARG A 159 14.13 13.63 -15.44
CA ARG A 159 12.89 13.16 -16.08
C ARG A 159 11.67 13.69 -15.30
N PHE A 160 11.54 15.02 -15.24
CA PHE A 160 10.59 15.69 -14.35
C PHE A 160 9.12 15.30 -14.58
N GLY A 161 8.68 15.15 -15.84
CA GLY A 161 7.29 14.80 -16.15
C GLY A 161 6.92 13.37 -15.73
N GLU A 162 7.89 12.45 -15.72
CA GLU A 162 7.67 11.09 -15.23
C GLU A 162 7.72 11.06 -13.70
N ALA A 163 8.65 11.80 -13.10
CA ALA A 163 8.70 11.97 -11.66
C ALA A 163 7.39 12.49 -11.07
N GLU A 164 6.78 13.49 -11.71
CA GLU A 164 5.50 14.06 -11.30
C GLU A 164 4.39 13.00 -11.30
N LYS A 165 4.25 12.25 -12.40
CA LYS A 165 3.24 11.19 -12.54
C LYS A 165 3.38 10.13 -11.45
N GLU A 166 4.60 9.65 -11.20
CA GLU A 166 4.85 8.65 -10.18
C GLU A 166 4.60 9.21 -8.77
N ALA A 167 5.03 10.44 -8.47
CA ALA A 167 4.79 11.06 -7.18
C ALA A 167 3.28 11.26 -6.91
N GLU A 168 2.50 11.69 -7.90
CA GLU A 168 1.05 11.84 -7.75
C GLU A 168 0.33 10.51 -7.55
N LYS A 169 0.75 9.46 -8.26
CA LYS A 169 0.19 8.11 -8.09
C LYS A 169 0.55 7.54 -6.72
N GLY A 170 1.82 7.65 -6.30
CA GLY A 170 2.28 7.22 -4.99
C GLY A 170 1.57 7.95 -3.84
N LEU A 171 1.44 9.28 -3.93
CA LEU A 171 0.73 10.09 -2.94
C LEU A 171 -0.73 9.66 -2.81
N ARG A 172 -1.42 9.44 -3.92
CA ARG A 172 -2.81 8.98 -3.93
C ARG A 172 -2.96 7.63 -3.22
N LEU A 173 -2.14 6.65 -3.59
CA LEU A 173 -2.21 5.31 -3.01
C LEU A 173 -1.95 5.34 -1.49
N MET A 174 -0.97 6.13 -1.03
CA MET A 174 -0.71 6.26 0.42
C MET A 174 -1.86 6.96 1.17
N LEU A 175 -2.57 7.88 0.53
CA LEU A 175 -3.77 8.50 1.10
C LEU A 175 -4.96 7.54 1.13
N GLU A 176 -5.09 6.67 0.12
CA GLU A 176 -6.12 5.62 0.08
C GLU A 176 -5.93 4.58 1.19
N TRP A 177 -4.68 4.22 1.50
CA TRP A 177 -4.36 3.29 2.60
C TRP A 177 -4.36 3.94 3.98
N GLY A 178 -3.86 5.18 4.10
CA GLY A 178 -3.72 5.88 5.38
C GLY A 178 -2.66 5.29 6.32
N ASN A 179 -1.84 4.33 5.86
CA ASN A 179 -0.72 3.75 6.58
C ASN A 179 0.37 3.30 5.58
N PRO A 180 1.63 3.09 6.02
CA PRO A 180 2.72 2.75 5.12
C PRO A 180 2.84 1.22 4.94
N TRP A 181 3.13 0.76 3.73
CA TRP A 181 3.53 -0.62 3.45
C TRP A 181 4.96 -0.89 3.94
N ASP A 182 5.88 0.07 3.75
CA ASP A 182 7.24 0.03 4.31
C ASP A 182 7.29 0.70 5.69
N LYS A 183 7.35 -0.13 6.73
CA LYS A 183 7.25 0.29 8.13
C LYS A 183 8.51 0.96 8.69
N ARG A 184 9.59 1.09 7.92
CA ARG A 184 10.82 1.77 8.37
C ARG A 184 10.67 3.28 8.47
N THR A 185 9.66 3.84 7.83
CA THR A 185 9.34 5.27 7.84
C THR A 185 7.86 5.44 8.19
N SER A 186 7.52 6.44 9.01
CA SER A 186 6.13 6.71 9.33
C SER A 186 5.33 7.15 8.10
N TRP A 187 4.01 7.03 8.17
CA TRP A 187 3.14 7.50 7.09
C TRP A 187 3.35 8.99 6.80
N GLU A 188 3.44 9.83 7.83
CA GLU A 188 3.69 11.27 7.69
C GLU A 188 5.04 11.54 7.03
N GLY A 189 6.06 10.74 7.35
CA GLY A 189 7.38 10.83 6.71
C GLY A 189 7.30 10.54 5.21
N TRP A 190 6.59 9.48 4.82
CA TRP A 190 6.35 9.14 3.41
C TRP A 190 5.53 10.22 2.68
N ILE A 191 4.48 10.74 3.31
CA ILE A 191 3.65 11.82 2.75
C ILE A 191 4.47 13.10 2.57
N ALA A 192 5.25 13.50 3.58
CA ALA A 192 6.09 14.69 3.52
C ALA A 192 7.13 14.56 2.41
N TRP A 193 7.83 13.42 2.34
CA TRP A 193 8.83 13.17 1.30
C TRP A 193 8.22 13.21 -0.10
N THR A 194 7.08 12.55 -0.29
CA THR A 194 6.41 12.50 -1.59
C THR A 194 5.96 13.89 -2.05
N ARG A 195 5.48 14.73 -1.13
CA ARG A 195 5.14 16.13 -1.44
C ARG A 195 6.37 16.92 -1.86
N VAL A 196 7.52 16.72 -1.22
CA VAL A 196 8.79 17.33 -1.65
C VAL A 196 9.14 16.90 -3.08
N LEU A 197 9.07 15.60 -3.39
CA LEU A 197 9.34 15.10 -4.75
C LEU A 197 8.39 15.72 -5.77
N LEU A 198 7.10 15.79 -5.45
CA LEU A 198 6.07 16.36 -6.33
C LEU A 198 6.31 17.85 -6.61
N ILE A 199 6.61 18.64 -5.57
CA ILE A 199 6.95 20.06 -5.71
C ILE A 199 8.18 20.21 -6.61
N LYS A 200 9.23 19.41 -6.37
CA LYS A 200 10.47 19.46 -7.15
C LYS A 200 10.29 19.03 -8.60
N ALA A 201 9.42 18.06 -8.86
CA ALA A 201 9.03 17.66 -10.22
C ALA A 201 8.32 18.80 -10.96
N LYS A 202 7.35 19.46 -10.31
CA LYS A 202 6.59 20.59 -10.87
C LYS A 202 7.48 21.82 -11.13
N GLU A 203 8.40 22.11 -10.21
CA GLU A 203 9.40 23.17 -10.36
C GLU A 203 10.49 22.82 -11.39
N ARG A 204 10.53 21.58 -11.88
CA ARG A 204 11.58 21.04 -12.75
C ARG A 204 12.98 21.28 -12.16
N SER A 205 13.10 21.12 -10.84
CA SER A 205 14.33 21.39 -10.11
C SER A 205 14.71 20.19 -9.23
N TRP A 206 15.99 19.81 -9.24
CA TRP A 206 16.51 18.78 -8.37
C TRP A 206 17.96 19.11 -7.97
N PRO A 207 18.34 18.99 -6.69
CA PRO A 207 19.71 19.26 -6.27
C PRO A 207 20.74 18.38 -6.98
N ARG A 208 21.89 18.96 -7.33
CA ARG A 208 23.02 18.25 -7.95
C ARG A 208 24.20 18.00 -7.00
N ASN A 209 24.01 18.27 -5.72
CA ASN A 209 25.01 18.01 -4.68
C ASN A 209 24.33 17.50 -3.41
N SER A 210 25.11 16.80 -2.57
CA SER A 210 24.59 16.11 -1.39
C SER A 210 23.98 17.06 -0.36
N TRP A 211 24.57 18.24 -0.14
CA TRP A 211 24.04 19.23 0.79
C TRP A 211 22.69 19.78 0.35
N GLY A 212 22.53 20.05 -0.94
CA GLY A 212 21.27 20.47 -1.54
C GLY A 212 20.19 19.40 -1.38
N PHE A 213 20.55 18.11 -1.55
CA PHE A 213 19.64 17.00 -1.29
C PHE A 213 19.24 16.90 0.19
N LEU A 214 20.20 16.96 1.11
CA LEU A 214 19.91 16.91 2.56
C LEU A 214 19.13 18.12 3.06
N SER A 215 19.20 19.25 2.36
CA SER A 215 18.41 20.45 2.68
C SER A 215 16.95 20.39 2.19
N LEU A 216 16.58 19.37 1.42
CA LEU A 216 15.21 19.18 0.97
C LEU A 216 14.28 18.93 2.18
N GLY A 217 13.23 19.75 2.29
CA GLY A 217 12.27 19.65 3.40
C GLY A 217 12.62 20.48 4.64
N LEU A 218 13.76 21.18 4.66
CA LEU A 218 14.03 22.18 5.69
C LEU A 218 13.12 23.39 5.49
N VAL A 219 12.40 23.77 6.54
CA VAL A 219 11.67 25.04 6.63
C VAL A 219 12.72 26.13 6.90
N LYS A 220 12.68 27.21 6.13
CA LYS A 220 13.50 28.41 6.39
C LYS A 220 12.87 29.27 7.47
#